data_AF-A0A535P229-F1
#
_entry.id   AF-A0A535P229-F1
#
_cell.length_a   1.000
_cell.length_b   1.000
_cell.length_c   1.000
_cell.angle_alpha   90.00
_cell.angle_beta   90.00
_cell.angle_gamma   90.00
#
_symmetry.space_group_name_H-M   'P 1'
#
loop_
_entity.id
_entity.type
_entity.pdbx_description
1 polymer ?
#
loop_
_entity_poly.entity_id
_entity_poly.type
_entity_poly.pdbx_seq_one_letter_code
_entity_poly.pdbx_strand_id
1 'polypeptide(L)' 'VSFAGRLIERDAPGLWIDPGPFGCLGSGPGYAMAAKLARPDRQVILLSGDGAFGFAAMEFDTMVRHHIPVVCV' A
#
# COMPACT_ATOMS: atom_id res chain seq x y z
N VAL A 1 8.98 -5.18 10.29
CA VAL A 1 7.59 -5.65 10.47
C VAL A 1 6.71 -4.47 10.87
N SER A 2 5.80 -4.06 10.00
CA SER A 2 4.88 -2.93 10.25
C SER A 2 4.10 -3.13 11.55
N PHE A 3 3.98 -2.08 12.37
CA PHE A 3 3.18 -2.07 13.59
C PHE A 3 1.75 -2.56 13.33
N ALA A 4 1.16 -2.14 12.21
CA ALA A 4 -0.17 -2.56 11.79
C ALA A 4 -0.31 -4.07 11.61
N GLY A 5 0.77 -4.78 11.24
CA GLY A 5 0.75 -6.23 11.12
C GLY A 5 0.57 -6.98 12.44
N ARG A 6 0.65 -6.28 13.59
CA ARG A 6 0.33 -6.82 14.92
C ARG A 6 -1.13 -6.59 15.34
N LEU A 7 -1.83 -5.67 14.68
CA LEU A 7 -3.15 -5.21 15.08
C LEU A 7 -4.25 -5.56 14.07
N ILE A 8 -3.88 -5.82 12.82
CA ILE A 8 -4.82 -6.11 11.74
C ILE A 8 -4.83 -7.61 11.48
N GLU A 9 -5.96 -8.24 11.78
CA GLU A 9 -6.24 -9.62 11.43
C GLU A 9 -6.48 -9.78 9.92
N ARG A 10 -6.21 -10.98 9.42
CA ARG A 10 -6.27 -11.31 7.99
C ARG A 10 -7.01 -12.64 7.85
N ASP A 11 -8.17 -12.60 7.21
CA ASP A 11 -9.03 -13.78 7.10
C ASP A 11 -8.54 -14.81 6.07
N ALA A 12 -7.59 -14.43 5.21
CA ALA A 12 -7.05 -15.29 4.15
C ALA A 12 -5.62 -14.89 3.74
N PRO A 13 -4.83 -15.82 3.15
CA PRO A 13 -3.52 -15.49 2.58
C PRO A 13 -3.63 -14.51 1.41
N GLY A 14 -2.55 -13.76 1.15
CA GLY A 14 -2.47 -12.80 0.05
C GLY A 14 -3.18 -11.46 0.29
N LEU A 15 -3.69 -11.22 1.50
CA LEU A 15 -4.33 -9.96 1.90
C LEU A 15 -3.35 -8.95 2.53
N TRP A 16 -2.05 -9.26 2.55
CA TRP A 16 -1.04 -8.41 3.17
C TRP A 16 0.23 -8.36 2.35
N ILE A 17 0.73 -7.15 2.14
CA ILE A 17 1.98 -6.86 1.46
C ILE A 17 2.74 -5.86 2.33
N ASP A 18 3.98 -6.19 2.70
CA ASP A 18 4.87 -5.32 3.45
C ASP A 18 6.28 -5.31 2.82
N PRO A 19 7.12 -4.31 3.10
CA PRO A 19 8.45 -4.18 2.48
C PRO A 19 9.45 -5.27 2.93
N GLY A 20 9.00 -6.24 3.72
CA GLY A 20 9.79 -7.38 4.16
C GLY A 20 10.95 -6.97 5.07
N PRO A 21 12.01 -7.81 5.13
CA PRO A 21 13.16 -7.56 5.99
C PRO A 21 13.96 -6.31 5.63
N PHE A 22 13.96 -5.92 4.34
CA PHE A 22 14.72 -4.76 3.88
C PHE A 22 14.08 -3.44 4.31
N GLY A 23 12.76 -3.40 4.51
CA GLY A 23 12.09 -2.25 5.10
C GLY A 23 12.15 -0.97 4.26
N CYS A 24 12.22 -1.08 2.93
CA CYS A 24 12.36 0.07 2.02
C CYS A 24 11.18 1.05 2.15
N LEU A 25 11.45 2.25 2.64
CA LEU A 25 10.48 3.34 2.72
C LEU A 25 10.09 3.83 1.32
N GLY A 26 8.83 4.24 1.14
CA GLY A 26 8.31 4.70 -0.15
C GLY A 26 7.87 3.59 -1.12
N SER A 27 8.08 2.31 -0.80
CA SER A 27 7.64 1.18 -1.64
C SER A 27 6.12 0.97 -1.64
N GLY A 28 5.41 1.47 -0.62
CA GLY A 28 3.99 1.26 -0.40
C GLY A 28 3.06 1.64 -1.56
N PRO A 29 3.16 2.86 -2.12
CA PRO A 29 2.33 3.28 -3.27
C PRO A 29 2.43 2.35 -4.48
N GLY A 30 3.65 1.92 -4.84
CA GLY A 30 3.87 0.96 -5.92
C GLY A 30 3.18 -0.38 -5.68
N TYR A 31 3.32 -0.91 -4.46
CA TYR A 31 2.63 -2.16 -4.07
C TYR A 31 1.11 -2.01 -4.07
N ALA A 32 0.58 -0.88 -3.60
CA ALA A 32 -0.85 -0.63 -3.57
C ALA A 32 -1.45 -0.51 -4.98
N MET A 33 -0.77 0.18 -5.90
CA MET A 33 -1.16 0.22 -7.31
C MET A 33 -1.17 -1.16 -7.94
N ALA A 34 -0.09 -1.95 -7.74
CA ALA A 34 -0.01 -3.31 -8.26
C ALA A 34 -1.14 -4.20 -7.72
N ALA A 35 -1.41 -4.13 -6.41
CA ALA A 35 -2.51 -4.87 -5.79
C ALA A 35 -3.87 -4.47 -6.37
N LYS A 36 -4.10 -3.18 -6.58
CA LYS A 36 -5.38 -2.68 -7.14
C LYS A 36 -5.58 -3.10 -8.59
N LEU A 37 -4.53 -3.04 -9.40
CA LEU A 37 -4.57 -3.51 -10.80
C LEU A 37 -4.76 -5.03 -10.90
N ALA A 38 -4.16 -5.81 -9.99
CA ALA A 38 -4.31 -7.27 -9.97
C ALA A 38 -5.66 -7.74 -9.40
N ARG A 39 -6.34 -6.90 -8.60
CA ARG A 39 -7.64 -7.16 -7.99
C ARG A 39 -8.56 -5.92 -8.07
N PRO A 40 -9.05 -5.58 -9.27
CA PRO A 40 -9.80 -4.33 -9.50
C PRO A 40 -11.03 -4.16 -8.62
N ASP A 41 -11.72 -5.25 -8.29
CA ASP A 41 -12.97 -5.22 -7.51
C ASP A 41 -12.74 -5.17 -5.98
N ARG A 42 -11.48 -5.26 -5.52
CA ARG A 42 -11.16 -5.27 -4.08
C ARG A 42 -10.76 -3.88 -3.61
N GLN A 43 -11.15 -3.54 -2.39
CA GLN A 43 -10.62 -2.37 -1.71
C GLN A 43 -9.15 -2.63 -1.38
N VAL A 44 -8.28 -1.68 -1.74
CA VAL A 44 -6.87 -1.69 -1.36
C VAL A 44 -6.65 -0.54 -0.39
N ILE A 45 -6.00 -0.85 0.73
CA ILE A 45 -5.63 0.11 1.78
C ILE A 45 -4.11 0.16 1.86
N LEU A 46 -3.54 1.33 1.65
CA LEU A 46 -2.14 1.65 1.90
C LEU A 46 -2.00 2.22 3.31
N LEU A 47 -1.34 1.50 4.20
CA LEU A 47 -0.99 2.00 5.53
C LEU A 47 0.39 2.64 5.44
N SER A 48 0.45 3.96 5.51
CA SER A 48 1.70 4.72 5.35
C SER A 48 1.95 5.67 6.50
N GLY A 49 3.11 5.55 7.13
CA GLY A 49 3.63 6.63 7.98
C GLY A 49 4.02 7.85 7.16
N ASP A 50 4.09 9.00 7.81
CA ASP A 50 4.51 10.30 7.24
C ASP A 50 5.92 10.24 6.63
N GLY A 51 6.87 9.60 7.32
CA GLY A 51 8.24 9.43 6.82
C GLY A 51 8.30 8.62 5.53
N ALA A 52 7.51 7.55 5.42
CA ALA A 52 7.42 6.75 4.20
C ALA A 52 6.67 7.49 3.08
N PHE A 53 5.62 8.23 3.44
CA PHE A 53 4.85 9.06 2.53
C PHE A 53 5.74 10.13 1.87
N GLY A 54 6.63 10.76 2.63
CA GLY A 54 7.56 11.77 2.11
C GLY A 54 8.45 11.31 0.96
N PHE A 55 8.76 10.00 0.86
CA PHE A 55 9.57 9.45 -0.25
C PHE A 55 8.78 9.24 -1.55
N ALA A 56 7.46 9.06 -1.48
CA ALA A 56 6.66 8.59 -2.62
C ALA A 56 5.28 9.24 -2.74
N ALA A 57 5.05 10.38 -2.09
CA ALA A 57 3.78 11.12 -2.14
C ALA A 57 3.36 11.51 -3.57
N MET A 58 4.33 11.70 -4.47
CA MET A 58 4.05 12.01 -5.88
C MET A 58 3.30 10.90 -6.61
N GLU A 59 3.37 9.65 -6.16
CA GLU A 59 2.66 8.53 -6.81
C GLU A 59 1.13 8.63 -6.67
N PHE A 60 0.62 9.47 -5.77
CA PHE A 60 -0.82 9.74 -5.69
C PHE A 60 -1.34 10.45 -6.94
N ASP A 61 -0.53 11.32 -7.55
CA ASP A 61 -0.85 11.93 -8.85
C ASP A 61 -0.90 10.86 -9.95
N THR A 62 0.04 9.90 -9.97
CA THR A 62 -0.01 8.73 -10.85
C THR A 62 -1.32 7.95 -10.66
N MET A 63 -1.69 7.62 -9.41
CA MET A 63 -2.92 6.89 -9.10
C MET A 63 -4.16 7.59 -9.65
N VAL A 64 -4.24 8.92 -9.50
CA VAL A 64 -5.37 9.72 -10.01
C VAL A 64 -5.40 9.71 -11.55
N ARG A 65 -4.27 9.97 -12.22
CA ARG A 65 -4.19 10.00 -13.69
C ARG A 65 -4.58 8.67 -14.33
N HIS A 66 -4.22 7.57 -13.68
CA HIS A 66 -4.49 6.22 -14.17
C HIS A 66 -5.78 5.60 -13.60
N HIS A 67 -6.57 6.37 -12.83
CA HIS A 67 -7.82 5.91 -12.24
C HIS A 67 -7.63 4.60 -11.41
N ILE A 68 -6.62 4.59 -10.54
CA ILE A 68 -6.28 3.46 -9.66
C ILE A 68 -6.73 3.80 -8.23
N PRO A 69 -7.97 3.46 -7.81
CA PRO A 69 -8.49 3.92 -6.54
C PRO A 69 -7.90 3.12 -5.38
N VAL A 70 -7.03 3.77 -4.60
CA VAL A 70 -6.42 3.26 -3.37
C VAL A 70 -6.77 4.23 -2.23
N VAL A 71 -7.08 3.68 -1.05
CA VAL A 71 -7.24 4.49 0.17
C VAL A 71 -5.92 4.46 0.94
N CYS A 72 -5.36 5.63 1.24
CA CYS A 72 -4.19 5.74 2.11
C CYS A 72 -4.61 6.20 3.51
N VAL A 73 -4.04 5.57 4.54
CA VAL A 73 -4.22 5.88 5.96
C VAL A 73 -2.85 6.03 6.61
#